data_AF-A0A5C5ZIQ6-F1
#
_entry.id   AF-A0A5C5ZIQ6-F1
#
_cell.length_a   1.000
_cell.length_b   1.000
_cell.length_c   1.000
_cell.angle_alpha   90.00
_cell.angle_beta   90.00
_cell.angle_gamma   90.00
#
_symmetry.space_group_name_H-M   'P 1'
#
loop_
_entity.id
_entity.type
_entity.pdbx_description
1 polymer ?
#
loop_
_entity_poly.entity_id
_entity_poly.type
_entity_poly.pdbx_seq_one_letter_code
_entity_poly.pdbx_strand_id
1 'polypeptide(L)'
;MHPKHFQLASRLLAEIEVFAEIDVSAVGISSSWLDGMRIRGIPFTPEYWSATQGPSRKMQLVRAARDMERQGLLRRLTEPHRDRTTYVIPNVTLLRQTIENLSGQADVNAICLGLRKTHWGAELAAQLEQWAATLP
;
A
#
# COMPACT_ATOMS: atom_id res chain seq x y z
N MET A 1 -4.38 12.82 10.43
CA MET A 1 -3.08 12.36 9.86
C MET A 1 -2.34 13.55 9.24
N HIS A 2 -0.99 13.61 9.24
CA HIS A 2 -0.25 14.71 8.59
C HIS A 2 -0.44 14.68 7.05
N PRO A 3 -0.56 15.81 6.32
CA PRO A 3 -0.87 15.81 4.88
C PRO A 3 0.05 14.95 4.00
N LYS A 4 1.39 15.07 4.18
CA LYS A 4 2.37 14.23 3.47
C LYS A 4 2.23 12.73 3.77
N HIS A 5 1.77 12.38 4.97
CA HIS A 5 1.55 11.01 5.40
C HIS A 5 0.30 10.46 4.73
N PHE A 6 -0.80 11.22 4.80
CA PHE A 6 -2.06 10.87 4.15
C PHE A 6 -1.88 10.65 2.65
N GLN A 7 -1.12 11.53 2.00
CA GLN A 7 -0.90 11.45 0.57
C GLN A 7 -0.05 10.24 0.13
N LEU A 8 0.86 9.76 0.96
CA LEU A 8 1.54 8.49 0.71
C LEU A 8 0.60 7.32 1.00
N ALA A 9 -0.10 7.35 2.13
CA ALA A 9 -0.98 6.26 2.55
C ALA A 9 -2.13 6.02 1.55
N SER A 10 -2.71 7.08 0.99
CA SER A 10 -3.75 6.96 -0.03
C SER A 10 -3.23 6.34 -1.33
N ARG A 11 -1.96 6.58 -1.69
CA ARG A 11 -1.32 5.90 -2.83
C ARG A 11 -1.13 4.42 -2.56
N LEU A 12 -0.67 4.06 -1.38
CA LEU A 12 -0.52 2.65 -1.00
C LEU A 12 -1.87 1.92 -1.02
N LEU A 13 -2.92 2.57 -0.51
CA LEU A 13 -4.27 2.01 -0.50
C LEU A 13 -4.81 1.81 -1.92
N ALA A 14 -4.62 2.79 -2.81
CA ALA A 14 -5.01 2.68 -4.21
C ALA A 14 -4.28 1.53 -4.94
N GLU A 15 -3.00 1.28 -4.66
CA GLU A 15 -2.27 0.13 -5.24
C GLU A 15 -2.89 -1.21 -4.80
N ILE A 16 -3.39 -1.31 -3.56
CA ILE A 16 -4.10 -2.50 -3.07
C ILE A 16 -5.44 -2.66 -3.78
N GLU A 17 -6.20 -1.59 -3.94
CA GLU A 17 -7.49 -1.61 -4.66
C GLU A 17 -7.30 -2.05 -6.11
N VAL A 18 -6.33 -1.45 -6.82
CA VAL A 18 -6.00 -1.86 -8.20
C VAL A 18 -5.58 -3.33 -8.26
N PHE A 19 -4.78 -3.80 -7.30
CA PHE A 19 -4.40 -5.21 -7.24
C PHE A 19 -5.60 -6.14 -7.00
N ALA A 20 -6.64 -5.67 -6.30
CA ALA A 20 -7.87 -6.41 -6.09
C ALA A 20 -8.65 -6.63 -7.40
N GLU A 21 -8.59 -5.70 -8.35
CA GLU A 21 -9.28 -5.82 -9.65
C GLU A 21 -8.57 -6.80 -10.60
N ILE A 22 -7.27 -7.04 -10.40
CA ILE A 22 -6.49 -7.89 -11.29
C ILE A 22 -6.78 -9.37 -11.00
N ASP A 23 -7.27 -10.09 -12.00
CA ASP A 23 -7.34 -11.55 -11.96
C ASP A 23 -5.95 -12.15 -12.21
N VAL A 24 -5.21 -12.39 -11.13
CA VAL A 24 -3.88 -13.02 -11.15
C VAL A 24 -3.92 -14.49 -11.62
N SER A 25 -5.11 -15.10 -11.70
CA SER A 25 -5.29 -16.47 -12.21
C SER A 25 -5.57 -16.51 -13.71
N ALA A 26 -5.91 -15.36 -14.32
CA ALA A 26 -6.01 -15.24 -15.76
C ALA A 26 -4.62 -15.45 -16.40
N VAL A 27 -4.53 -16.49 -17.23
CA VAL A 27 -3.28 -16.99 -17.81
C VAL A 27 -2.48 -15.87 -18.50
N GLY A 28 -1.24 -15.66 -18.06
CA GLY A 28 -0.22 -14.90 -18.81
C GLY A 28 0.18 -13.52 -18.27
N ILE A 29 -0.45 -13.02 -17.21
CA ILE A 29 -0.05 -11.72 -16.62
C ILE A 29 1.00 -11.95 -15.52
N SER A 30 2.26 -12.15 -15.93
CA SER A 30 3.41 -12.14 -15.01
C SER A 30 4.16 -10.82 -15.19
N SER A 31 4.12 -9.95 -14.17
CA SER A 31 4.96 -8.75 -14.12
C SER A 31 5.70 -8.70 -12.78
N SER A 32 6.88 -8.09 -12.78
CA SER A 32 7.67 -7.90 -11.55
C SER A 32 6.90 -7.12 -10.48
N TRP A 33 5.98 -6.25 -10.88
CA TRP A 33 5.07 -5.55 -9.98
C TRP A 33 4.06 -6.52 -9.34
N LEU A 34 3.42 -7.41 -10.11
CA LEU A 34 2.45 -8.38 -9.59
C LEU A 34 3.09 -9.37 -8.62
N ASP A 35 4.23 -9.95 -8.99
CA ASP A 35 4.94 -10.87 -8.10
C ASP A 35 5.46 -10.16 -6.85
N GLY A 36 5.96 -8.93 -7.01
CA GLY A 36 6.36 -8.08 -5.90
C GLY A 36 5.22 -7.79 -4.93
N MET A 37 4.07 -7.34 -5.45
CA MET A 37 2.85 -7.06 -4.69
C MET A 37 2.36 -8.30 -3.95
N ARG A 38 2.28 -9.45 -4.64
CA ARG A 38 1.81 -10.72 -4.06
C ARG A 38 2.72 -11.23 -2.95
N ILE A 39 4.04 -11.22 -3.15
CA ILE A 39 4.97 -11.96 -2.30
C ILE A 39 5.61 -11.05 -1.24
N ARG A 40 5.94 -9.81 -1.59
CA ARG A 40 6.88 -8.98 -0.83
C ARG A 40 6.19 -7.83 -0.10
N GLY A 41 5.31 -7.11 -0.77
CA GLY A 41 4.72 -5.88 -0.27
C GLY A 41 4.39 -4.94 -1.41
N ILE A 42 3.90 -3.75 -1.09
CA ILE A 42 3.58 -2.75 -2.11
C ILE A 42 4.88 -2.21 -2.70
N PRO A 43 5.11 -2.29 -4.02
CA PRO A 43 6.28 -1.68 -4.65
C PRO A 43 6.31 -0.18 -4.37
N PHE A 44 7.39 0.30 -3.74
CA PHE A 44 7.56 1.70 -3.40
C PHE A 44 8.27 2.44 -4.54
N THR A 45 7.47 3.02 -5.43
CA THR A 45 7.93 3.70 -6.65
C THR A 45 7.61 5.20 -6.61
N PRO A 46 8.29 5.99 -5.76
CA PRO A 46 8.00 7.41 -5.62
C PRO A 46 8.25 8.20 -6.91
N GLU A 47 9.16 7.76 -7.79
CA GLU A 47 9.33 8.34 -9.12
C GLU A 47 8.04 8.27 -9.94
N TYR A 48 7.41 7.10 -10.00
CA TYR A 48 6.13 6.90 -10.69
C TYR A 48 5.03 7.77 -10.09
N TRP A 49 4.89 7.78 -8.76
CA TRP A 49 3.86 8.57 -8.07
C TRP A 49 4.07 10.10 -8.12
N SER A 50 5.28 10.55 -8.48
CA SER A 50 5.64 11.98 -8.54
C SER A 50 5.94 12.49 -9.95
N ALA A 51 5.78 11.66 -10.99
CA ALA A 51 6.18 11.97 -12.37
C ALA A 51 5.64 13.31 -12.89
N THR A 52 4.45 13.72 -12.46
CA THR A 52 3.79 14.97 -12.87
C THR A 52 4.08 16.17 -11.96
N GLN A 53 4.79 15.98 -10.84
CA GLN A 53 4.99 16.99 -9.78
C GLN A 53 6.46 17.28 -9.45
N GLY A 54 7.39 16.60 -10.13
CA GLY A 54 8.83 16.89 -10.09
C GLY A 54 9.60 16.39 -8.85
N PRO A 55 10.91 16.68 -8.77
CA PRO A 55 11.83 16.07 -7.79
C PRO A 55 11.52 16.37 -6.32
N SER A 56 10.93 17.54 -6.04
CA SER A 56 10.53 17.92 -4.68
C SER A 56 9.48 16.95 -4.12
N ARG A 57 8.51 16.56 -4.95
CA ARG A 57 7.45 15.64 -4.55
C ARG A 57 7.97 14.24 -4.26
N LYS A 58 8.88 13.74 -5.11
CA LYS A 58 9.60 12.48 -4.87
C LYS A 58 10.23 12.48 -3.47
N MET A 59 10.97 13.53 -3.13
CA MET A 59 11.65 13.63 -1.83
C MET A 59 10.67 13.73 -0.66
N GLN A 60 9.52 14.39 -0.84
CA GLN A 60 8.45 14.40 0.16
C GLN A 60 7.91 13.00 0.45
N LEU A 61 7.67 12.19 -0.59
CA LEU A 61 7.20 10.80 -0.44
C LEU A 61 8.25 9.92 0.26
N VAL A 62 9.54 10.06 -0.11
CA VAL A 62 10.64 9.34 0.56
C VAL A 62 10.74 9.72 2.04
N ARG A 63 10.62 11.01 2.37
CA ARG A 63 10.63 11.48 3.77
C ARG A 63 9.41 10.97 4.54
N ALA A 64 8.22 11.03 3.94
CA ALA A 64 6.99 10.51 4.52
C ALA A 64 7.10 9.01 4.84
N ALA A 65 7.64 8.21 3.92
CA ALA A 65 7.83 6.78 4.13
C ALA A 65 8.79 6.50 5.30
N ARG A 66 9.91 7.22 5.39
CA ARG A 66 10.86 7.09 6.51
C ARG A 66 10.26 7.52 7.85
N ASP A 67 9.50 8.61 7.85
CA ASP A 67 8.84 9.11 9.07
C ASP A 67 7.79 8.11 9.56
N MET A 68 6.98 7.55 8.65
CA MET A 68 6.01 6.49 8.95
C MET A 68 6.67 5.19 9.42
N GLU A 69 7.80 4.81 8.83
CA GLU A 69 8.56 3.64 9.26
C GLU A 69 9.06 3.79 10.70
N ARG A 70 9.60 4.97 11.05
CA ARG A 70 9.99 5.29 12.43
C ARG A 70 8.82 5.26 13.41
N GLN A 71 7.61 5.58 12.94
CA GLN A 71 6.38 5.51 13.71
C GLN A 71 5.78 4.09 13.77
N GLY A 72 6.39 3.10 13.13
CA GLY A 72 5.88 1.73 13.06
C GLY A 72 4.63 1.56 12.17
N LEU A 73 4.28 2.57 11.36
CA LEU A 73 3.13 2.57 10.46
C LEU A 73 3.42 1.85 9.13
N LEU A 74 4.69 1.81 8.74
CA LEU A 74 5.19 1.07 7.58
C LEU A 74 6.36 0.18 7.99
N ARG A 75 6.44 -0.99 7.38
CA ARG A 75 7.66 -1.80 7.35
C ARG A 75 8.27 -1.75 5.96
N ARG A 76 9.52 -1.27 5.85
CA ARG A 76 10.26 -1.26 4.59
C ARG A 76 11.02 -2.57 4.43
N LEU A 77 10.95 -3.16 3.24
CA LEU A 77 11.68 -4.36 2.86
C LEU A 77 12.66 -3.96 1.75
N THR A 78 13.95 -4.07 2.06
CA THR A 78 15.03 -3.76 1.13
C THR A 78 15.66 -5.07 0.70
N GLU A 79 15.76 -5.32 -0.61
CA GLU A 79 16.43 -6.53 -1.11
C GLU A 79 17.93 -6.30 -1.26
N PRO A 80 18.76 -7.22 -0.76
CA PRO A 80 20.15 -7.30 -1.17
C PRO A 80 20.22 -7.95 -2.57
N HIS A 81 20.75 -7.23 -3.54
CA HIS A 81 21.24 -7.73 -4.85
C HIS A 81 20.27 -8.02 -6.02
N ARG A 82 19.02 -7.55 -6.00
CA ARG A 82 18.23 -7.37 -7.24
C ARG A 82 17.72 -5.95 -7.34
N ASP A 83 17.39 -5.54 -8.57
CA ASP A 83 16.94 -4.21 -8.97
C ASP A 83 16.22 -3.45 -7.85
N ARG A 84 16.67 -2.20 -7.65
CA ARG A 84 16.47 -1.23 -6.55
C ARG A 84 15.03 -1.00 -6.02
N THR A 85 14.05 -1.83 -6.36
CA THR A 85 12.67 -1.72 -5.91
C THR A 85 12.60 -2.04 -4.42
N THR A 86 12.32 -0.99 -3.65
CA THR A 86 11.92 -1.11 -2.25
C THR A 86 10.47 -1.58 -2.19
N TYR A 87 10.13 -2.43 -1.22
CA TYR A 87 8.73 -2.76 -0.92
C TYR A 87 8.34 -2.21 0.45
N VAL A 88 7.07 -1.87 0.63
CA VAL A 88 6.52 -1.43 1.90
C VAL A 88 5.28 -2.21 2.28
N ILE A 89 5.12 -2.48 3.57
CA ILE A 89 3.92 -3.10 4.13
C ILE A 89 3.31 -2.13 5.14
N PRO A 90 2.08 -1.62 4.90
CA PRO A 90 1.35 -0.83 5.89
C PRO A 90 0.87 -1.70 7.04
N ASN A 91 0.84 -1.16 8.24
CA ASN A 91 0.15 -1.80 9.36
C ASN A 91 -1.36 -1.47 9.33
N VAL A 92 -2.13 -2.18 10.15
CA VAL A 92 -3.59 -1.99 10.21
C VAL A 92 -3.96 -0.56 10.63
N THR A 93 -3.21 0.04 11.55
CA THR A 93 -3.48 1.39 12.05
C THR A 93 -3.40 2.43 10.93
N LEU A 94 -2.39 2.33 10.07
CA LEU A 94 -2.24 3.20 8.93
C LEU A 94 -3.39 3.05 7.95
N LEU A 95 -3.80 1.81 7.66
CA LEU A 95 -4.92 1.53 6.75
C LEU A 95 -6.23 2.11 7.28
N ARG A 96 -6.58 1.83 8.54
CA ARG A 96 -7.80 2.36 9.19
C ARG A 96 -7.85 3.88 9.16
N GLN A 97 -6.78 4.53 9.62
CA GLN A 97 -6.71 5.99 9.61
C GLN A 97 -6.84 6.55 8.20
N THR A 98 -6.26 5.90 7.20
CA THR A 98 -6.34 6.38 5.81
C THR A 98 -7.76 6.25 5.27
N ILE A 99 -8.43 5.13 5.51
CA ILE A 99 -9.83 4.88 5.11
C ILE A 99 -10.75 5.92 5.77
N GLU A 100 -10.61 6.16 7.07
CA GLU A 100 -11.39 7.18 7.81
C GLU A 100 -11.19 8.57 7.22
N ASN A 101 -9.96 8.96 6.89
CA ASN A 101 -9.65 10.27 6.29
C ASN A 101 -10.12 10.39 4.83
N LEU A 102 -10.42 9.27 4.15
CA LEU A 102 -10.99 9.25 2.80
C LEU A 102 -12.52 9.39 2.80
N SER A 103 -13.17 9.43 3.97
CA SER A 103 -14.60 9.74 4.13
C SER A 103 -15.53 8.94 3.21
N GLY A 104 -15.30 7.63 3.08
CA GLY A 104 -16.12 6.72 2.26
C GLY A 104 -15.70 6.62 0.79
N GLN A 105 -14.63 7.29 0.37
CA GLN A 105 -14.08 7.13 -0.98
C GLN A 105 -13.26 5.85 -1.18
N ALA A 106 -12.89 5.17 -0.10
CA ALA A 106 -12.13 3.93 -0.13
C ALA A 106 -13.08 2.72 -0.14
N ASP A 107 -12.87 1.79 -1.05
CA ASP A 107 -13.63 0.54 -1.08
C ASP A 107 -12.96 -0.49 -0.16
N VAL A 108 -13.48 -0.59 1.06
CA VAL A 108 -12.95 -1.51 2.08
C VAL A 108 -13.01 -2.97 1.62
N ASN A 109 -14.02 -3.36 0.85
CA ASN A 109 -14.13 -4.73 0.35
C ASN A 109 -13.04 -5.00 -0.71
N ALA A 110 -12.82 -4.08 -1.63
CA ALA A 110 -11.74 -4.18 -2.61
C ALA A 110 -10.37 -4.23 -1.92
N ILE A 111 -10.12 -3.38 -0.92
CA ILE A 111 -8.87 -3.40 -0.15
C ILE A 111 -8.66 -4.77 0.51
N CYS A 112 -9.68 -5.31 1.18
CA CYS A 112 -9.59 -6.62 1.84
C CYS A 112 -9.38 -7.75 0.82
N LEU A 113 -10.03 -7.69 -0.34
CA LEU A 113 -9.82 -8.63 -1.44
C LEU A 113 -8.39 -8.56 -1.97
N GLY A 114 -7.85 -7.36 -2.21
CA GLY A 114 -6.48 -7.14 -2.66
C GLY A 114 -5.47 -7.69 -1.65
N LEU A 115 -5.67 -7.41 -0.37
CA LEU A 115 -4.81 -7.93 0.71
C LEU A 115 -4.82 -9.45 0.79
N ARG A 116 -5.97 -10.10 0.65
CA ARG A 116 -6.09 -11.58 0.64
C ARG A 116 -5.36 -12.26 -0.50
N LYS A 117 -5.17 -11.55 -1.62
CA LYS A 117 -4.38 -12.05 -2.76
C LYS A 117 -2.87 -12.04 -2.48
N THR A 118 -2.41 -11.49 -1.35
CA THR A 118 -0.99 -11.39 -0.99
C THR A 118 -0.60 -12.37 0.12
N HIS A 119 0.67 -12.76 0.18
CA HIS A 119 1.23 -13.61 1.24
C HIS A 119 1.37 -12.89 2.59
N TRP A 120 1.38 -11.56 2.58
CA TRP A 120 1.64 -10.72 3.75
C TRP A 120 0.38 -10.02 4.28
N GLY A 121 -0.71 -9.98 3.51
CA GLY A 121 -1.90 -9.17 3.79
C GLY A 121 -3.06 -9.90 4.46
N ALA A 122 -3.01 -11.23 4.60
CA ALA A 122 -4.14 -12.00 5.14
C ALA A 122 -4.57 -11.57 6.55
N GLU A 123 -3.61 -11.36 7.46
CA GLU A 123 -3.89 -10.89 8.82
C GLU A 123 -4.41 -9.44 8.82
N LEU A 124 -3.83 -8.57 7.98
CA LEU A 124 -4.27 -7.18 7.84
C LEU A 124 -5.71 -7.10 7.33
N ALA A 125 -6.09 -7.95 6.37
CA ALA A 125 -7.45 -8.05 5.87
C ALA A 125 -8.42 -8.45 6.99
N ALA A 126 -8.10 -9.51 7.75
CA ALA A 126 -8.94 -9.96 8.85
C ALA A 126 -9.14 -8.86 9.91
N GLN A 127 -8.07 -8.16 10.30
CA GLN A 127 -8.15 -7.06 11.27
C GLN A 127 -8.92 -5.85 10.72
N LEU A 128 -8.85 -5.59 9.41
CA LEU A 128 -9.63 -4.52 8.77
C LEU A 128 -11.11 -4.85 8.70
N GLU A 129 -11.48 -6.07 8.32
CA GLU A 129 -12.88 -6.50 8.26
C GLU A 129 -13.55 -6.50 9.63
N GLN A 130 -12.84 -6.99 10.65
CA GLN A 130 -13.31 -6.93 12.04
C GLN A 130 -13.58 -5.48 12.46
N TRP A 131 -12.72 -4.55 12.08
CA TRP A 131 -12.93 -3.13 12.35
C TRP A 131 -14.07 -2.53 11.52
N ALA A 132 -14.16 -2.84 10.24
CA ALA A 132 -15.22 -2.35 9.37
C ALA A 132 -16.61 -2.80 9.84
N ALA A 133 -16.72 -4.02 10.40
CA ALA A 133 -17.94 -4.53 11.02
C ALA A 133 -18.35 -3.78 12.31
N THR A 134 -17.46 -2.97 12.89
CA THR A 134 -17.77 -2.11 14.05
C THR A 134 -18.18 -0.69 13.66
N LEU A 135 -18.10 -0.35 12.37
CA LEU A 135 -18.56 0.95 11.87
C LEU A 135 -20.10 0.94 11.77
N PRO A 136 -20.76 2.03 12.19
CA PRO A 136 -22.22 2.14 12.18
C PRO A 136 -22.83 2.24 10.77
#